data_AF-A0A7X8EAC9-F1
#
_entry.id   AF-A0A7X8EAC9-F1
#
_cell.length_a   1.000
_cell.length_b   1.000
_cell.length_c   1.000
_cell.angle_alpha   90.00
_cell.angle_beta   90.00
_cell.angle_gamma   90.00
#
_symmetry.space_group_name_H-M   'P 1'
#
loop_
_entity.id
_entity.type
_entity.pdbx_description
1 polymer ?
#
loop_
_entity_poly.entity_id
_entity_poly.type
_entity_poly.pdbx_seq_one_letter_code
_entity_poly.pdbx_strand_id
1 'polypeptide(L)'
;MSIYDTAHELARQLSSAHEYEKFIQEKKKLKADRANSEMLDGFRRRQLEIQMAEMAGQEVDEEDQEQLEQIYNLISTNPVITEYLNAEYRFSRLISDIQKIITDAVPEWFDFDENKEIIN
;
A
#
# COMPACT_ATOMS: atom_id res chain seq x y z
N MET A 1 23.06 0.71 22.51
CA MET A 1 21.99 0.20 21.64
C MET A 1 22.62 -0.37 20.39
N SER A 2 22.23 -1.60 20.05
CA SER A 2 22.46 -2.19 18.74
C SER A 2 21.50 -1.57 17.70
N ILE A 3 21.83 -1.67 16.41
CA ILE A 3 20.92 -1.31 15.31
C ILE A 3 19.59 -2.07 15.44
N TYR A 4 19.63 -3.33 15.90
CA TYR A 4 18.43 -4.12 16.18
C TYR A 4 17.57 -3.54 17.32
N ASP A 5 18.20 -2.97 18.35
CA ASP A 5 17.47 -2.32 19.44
C ASP A 5 16.72 -1.08 18.92
N THR A 6 17.39 -0.28 18.08
CA THR A 6 16.80 0.89 17.42
C THR A 6 15.67 0.48 16.48
N ALA A 7 15.84 -0.60 15.71
CA ALA A 7 14.79 -1.12 14.82
C ALA A 7 13.55 -1.58 15.62
N HIS A 8 13.76 -2.25 16.75
CA HIS A 8 12.66 -2.62 17.65
C HIS A 8 11.99 -1.41 18.30
N GLU A 9 12.76 -0.36 18.62
CA GLU A 9 12.19 0.90 19.10
C GLU A 9 11.34 1.60 18.04
N LEU A 10 11.84 1.69 16.81
CA LEU A 10 11.07 2.21 15.67
C LEU A 10 9.79 1.41 15.44
N ALA A 11 9.84 0.08 15.52
CA ALA A 11 8.66 -0.77 15.40
C ALA A 11 7.62 -0.48 16.52
N ARG A 12 8.07 -0.26 17.76
CA ARG A 12 7.19 0.15 18.86
C ARG A 12 6.56 1.51 18.59
N GLN A 13 7.35 2.50 18.17
CA GLN A 13 6.85 3.84 17.85
C GLN A 13 5.83 3.82 16.71
N LEU A 14 6.10 3.03 15.65
CA LEU A 14 5.17 2.81 14.55
C LEU A 14 3.85 2.19 14.98
N SER A 15 3.90 1.20 15.89
CA SER A 15 2.70 0.56 16.42
C SER A 15 1.82 1.49 17.27
N SER A 16 2.39 2.58 17.78
CA SER A 16 1.70 3.66 18.49
C SER A 16 1.50 4.92 17.65
N ALA A 17 1.86 4.90 16.36
CA ALA A 17 1.73 6.06 15.50
C ALA A 17 0.26 6.37 15.24
N HIS A 18 -0.08 7.66 15.18
CA HIS A 18 -1.45 8.12 14.96
C HIS A 18 -2.04 7.56 13.66
N GLU A 19 -1.22 7.47 12.61
CA GLU A 19 -1.58 6.91 11.31
C GLU A 19 -2.00 5.44 11.43
N TYR A 20 -1.26 4.65 12.22
CA TYR A 20 -1.58 3.24 12.46
C TYR A 20 -2.84 3.08 13.30
N GLU A 21 -2.98 3.84 14.38
CA GLU A 21 -4.18 3.81 15.22
C GLU A 21 -5.43 4.17 14.40
N LYS A 22 -5.35 5.24 13.60
CA LYS A 22 -6.44 5.67 12.73
C LYS A 22 -6.78 4.61 11.69
N PHE A 23 -5.78 3.99 11.07
CA PHE A 23 -5.98 2.88 10.15
C PHE A 23 -6.72 1.71 10.82
N ILE A 24 -6.30 1.30 12.03
CA ILE A 24 -6.96 0.22 12.77
C ILE A 24 -8.40 0.58 13.15
N GLN A 25 -8.66 1.83 13.54
CA GLN A 25 -10.01 2.31 13.84
C GLN A 25 -10.92 2.24 12.61
N GLU A 26 -10.50 2.79 11.47
CA GLU A 26 -11.32 2.76 10.24
C GLU A 26 -11.47 1.33 9.71
N LYS A 27 -10.45 0.49 9.85
CA LYS A 27 -10.53 -0.94 9.52
C LYS A 27 -11.60 -1.66 10.35
N LYS A 28 -11.72 -1.34 11.64
CA LYS A 28 -12.76 -1.91 12.51
C LYS A 28 -14.16 -1.45 12.10
N LYS A 29 -14.33 -0.16 11.76
CA LYS A 29 -15.61 0.36 11.27
C LYS A 29 -16.03 -0.32 9.96
N LEU A 30 -15.11 -0.41 9.00
CA LEU A 30 -15.36 -1.09 7.74
C LEU A 30 -15.74 -2.57 7.95
N LYS A 31 -15.02 -3.28 8.82
CA LYS A 31 -15.33 -4.68 9.14
C LYS A 31 -16.67 -4.90 9.84
N ALA A 32 -17.16 -3.90 10.57
CA ALA A 32 -18.48 -3.97 11.19
C ALA A 32 -19.60 -3.83 10.14
N ASP A 33 -19.31 -3.19 9.00
CA ASP A 33 -20.22 -3.07 7.87
C ASP A 33 -19.90 -4.15 6.82
N ARG A 34 -20.62 -5.27 6.92
CA ARG A 34 -20.40 -6.43 6.06
C ARG A 34 -20.55 -6.08 4.56
N ALA A 35 -21.52 -5.24 4.20
CA ALA A 35 -21.76 -4.89 2.79
C ALA A 35 -20.58 -4.09 2.22
N ASN A 36 -20.10 -3.10 2.96
CA ASN A 36 -18.97 -2.28 2.54
C ASN A 36 -17.65 -3.08 2.51
N SER A 37 -17.47 -4.00 3.47
CA SER A 37 -16.31 -4.89 3.49
C SER A 37 -16.30 -5.84 2.29
N GLU A 38 -17.45 -6.42 1.92
CA GLU A 38 -17.57 -7.30 0.76
C GLU A 38 -17.36 -6.53 -0.56
N MET A 39 -17.88 -5.30 -0.65
CA MET A 39 -17.67 -4.43 -1.81
C MET A 39 -16.19 -4.11 -2.03
N LEU A 40 -15.47 -3.71 -0.97
CA LEU A 40 -14.04 -3.40 -1.09
C LEU A 40 -13.21 -4.65 -1.42
N ASP A 41 -13.53 -5.80 -0.84
CA ASP A 41 -12.83 -7.05 -1.10
C ASP A 41 -13.06 -7.55 -2.54
N GLY A 42 -14.29 -7.42 -3.05
CA GLY A 42 -14.60 -7.66 -4.45
C GLY A 42 -13.80 -6.78 -5.40
N PHE A 43 -13.75 -5.48 -5.13
CA PHE A 43 -12.95 -4.53 -5.90
C PHE A 43 -11.47 -4.90 -5.95
N ARG A 44 -10.85 -5.21 -4.80
CA ARG A 44 -9.42 -5.57 -4.72
C ARG A 44 -9.08 -6.84 -5.49
N ARG A 45 -9.93 -7.87 -5.38
CA ARG A 45 -9.72 -9.12 -6.12
C ARG A 45 -9.74 -8.88 -7.62
N ARG A 46 -10.76 -8.15 -8.09
CA ARG A 46 -10.92 -7.87 -9.51
C ARG A 46 -9.80 -6.99 -10.07
N GLN A 47 -9.38 -5.99 -9.31
CA GLN A 47 -8.20 -5.18 -9.64
C GLN A 47 -6.94 -6.04 -9.79
N LEU A 48 -6.72 -6.99 -8.87
CA LEU A 48 -5.57 -7.89 -8.92
C LEU A 48 -5.64 -8.84 -10.12
N GLU A 49 -6.80 -9.41 -10.40
CA GLU A 49 -7.03 -10.29 -11.55
C GLU A 49 -6.70 -9.58 -12.87
N ILE A 50 -7.18 -8.34 -13.02
CA ILE A 50 -6.89 -7.49 -14.18
C ILE A 50 -5.37 -7.23 -14.29
N GLN A 51 -4.73 -6.80 -13.19
CA GLN A 51 -3.28 -6.56 -13.20
C GLN A 51 -2.48 -7.82 -13.55
N MET A 52 -2.89 -8.99 -13.07
CA MET A 52 -2.25 -10.25 -13.40
C MET A 52 -2.42 -10.62 -14.88
N ALA A 53 -3.61 -10.40 -15.45
CA ALA A 53 -3.87 -10.62 -16.88
C ALA A 53 -3.01 -9.69 -17.76
N GLU A 54 -2.93 -8.41 -17.41
CA GLU A 54 -2.06 -7.43 -18.09
C GLU A 54 -0.58 -7.85 -18.04
N MET A 55 -0.10 -8.27 -16.86
CA MET A 55 1.27 -8.77 -16.69
C MET A 55 1.55 -10.04 -17.51
N ALA A 56 0.54 -10.89 -17.69
CA ALA A 56 0.62 -12.11 -18.50
C ALA A 56 0.49 -11.84 -20.02
N GLY A 57 0.25 -10.59 -20.43
CA GLY A 57 0.02 -10.22 -21.82
C GLY A 57 -1.32 -10.74 -22.37
N GLN A 58 -2.29 -11.01 -21.51
CA GLN A 58 -3.64 -11.40 -21.90
C GLN A 58 -4.46 -10.14 -22.19
N GLU A 59 -5.36 -10.21 -23.18
CA GLU A 59 -6.34 -9.15 -23.39
C GLU A 59 -7.27 -9.09 -22.18
N VAL A 60 -7.32 -7.92 -21.55
CA VAL A 60 -8.31 -7.61 -20.53
C VAL A 60 -9.60 -7.25 -21.24
N ASP A 61 -10.69 -7.90 -20.83
CA ASP A 61 -12.02 -7.60 -21.38
C ASP A 61 -12.42 -6.16 -21.01
N GLU A 62 -12.92 -5.40 -21.99
CA GLU A 62 -13.47 -4.06 -21.78
C GLU A 62 -14.62 -4.11 -20.76
N GLU A 63 -15.40 -5.20 -20.73
CA GLU A 63 -16.47 -5.39 -19.76
C GLU A 63 -15.94 -5.47 -18.31
N ASP A 64 -14.78 -6.08 -18.09
CA ASP A 64 -14.16 -6.15 -16.77
C ASP A 64 -13.61 -4.79 -16.31
N GLN A 65 -13.10 -3.98 -17.25
CA GLN A 65 -12.69 -2.60 -16.96
C GLN A 65 -13.90 -1.72 -16.59
N GLU A 66 -14.98 -1.77 -17.38
CA GLU A 66 -16.21 -1.02 -17.09
C GLU A 66 -16.81 -1.41 -15.72
N GLN A 67 -16.85 -2.71 -15.41
CA GLN A 67 -17.35 -3.17 -14.11
C GLN A 67 -16.46 -2.71 -12.95
N LEU A 68 -15.14 -2.67 -13.14
CA LEU A 68 -14.22 -2.14 -12.14
C LEU A 68 -14.45 -0.65 -11.89
N GLU A 69 -14.64 0.15 -12.94
CA GLU A 69 -14.96 1.58 -12.84
C GLU A 69 -16.28 1.84 -12.11
N GLN A 70 -17.32 1.05 -12.39
CA GLN A 70 -18.60 1.15 -11.70
C GLN A 70 -18.47 0.89 -10.20
N ILE A 71 -17.74 -0.18 -9.81
CA ILE A 71 -17.50 -0.50 -8.41
C ILE A 71 -16.65 0.61 -7.75
N TYR A 72 -15.67 1.15 -8.46
CA TYR A 72 -14.86 2.27 -7.97
C TYR A 72 -15.72 3.52 -7.67
N ASN A 73 -16.68 3.85 -8.54
CA ASN A 73 -17.61 4.96 -8.32
C ASN A 73 -18.50 4.74 -7.08
N LEU A 74 -18.94 3.50 -6.84
CA LEU A 74 -19.69 3.17 -5.62
C LEU A 74 -18.81 3.28 -4.37
N ILE A 75 -17.55 2.85 -4.45
CA ILE A 75 -16.58 2.96 -3.36
C ILE A 75 -16.25 4.43 -3.04
N SER A 76 -16.04 5.26 -4.06
CA SER A 76 -15.63 6.66 -3.90
C SER A 76 -16.75 7.54 -3.32
N THR A 77 -18.00 7.13 -3.48
CA THR A 77 -19.16 7.79 -2.87
C THR A 77 -19.47 7.26 -1.45
N ASN A 78 -18.83 6.18 -1.03
CA ASN A 78 -19.03 5.59 0.28
C ASN A 78 -18.03 6.16 1.31
N PRO A 79 -18.50 6.93 2.32
CA PRO A 79 -17.61 7.58 3.28
C PRO A 79 -16.86 6.57 4.15
N VAL A 80 -17.46 5.42 4.49
CA VAL A 80 -16.83 4.39 5.34
C VAL A 80 -15.64 3.77 4.62
N ILE A 81 -15.80 3.44 3.33
CA ILE A 81 -14.73 2.86 2.52
C ILE A 81 -13.66 3.91 2.24
N THR A 82 -14.06 5.13 1.90
CA THR A 82 -13.14 6.23 1.56
C THR A 82 -12.30 6.66 2.77
N GLU A 83 -12.88 6.73 3.98
CA GLU A 83 -12.13 6.99 5.22
C GLU A 83 -11.10 5.89 5.51
N TYR A 84 -11.48 4.62 5.32
CA TYR A 84 -10.56 3.49 5.45
C TYR A 84 -9.40 3.58 4.45
N LEU A 85 -9.69 3.79 3.16
CA LEU A 85 -8.67 3.88 2.12
C LEU A 85 -7.73 5.05 2.34
N ASN A 86 -8.25 6.20 2.77
CA ASN A 86 -7.42 7.35 3.13
C ASN A 86 -6.51 7.08 4.33
N ALA A 87 -7.01 6.36 5.35
CA ALA A 87 -6.20 5.98 6.51
C ALA A 87 -5.12 4.96 6.12
N GLU A 88 -5.44 3.97 5.28
CA GLU A 88 -4.51 3.00 4.74
C GLU A 88 -3.41 3.68 3.89
N TYR A 89 -3.78 4.62 3.02
CA TYR A 89 -2.83 5.39 2.21
C TYR A 89 -1.85 6.20 3.07
N ARG A 90 -2.35 6.91 4.09
CA ARG A 90 -1.49 7.69 5.01
C ARG A 90 -0.51 6.80 5.75
N PHE A 91 -0.97 5.66 6.26
CA PHE A 91 -0.11 4.70 6.94
C PHE A 91 0.93 4.10 5.97
N SER A 92 0.52 3.74 4.75
CA SER A 92 1.42 3.24 3.70
C SER A 92 2.52 4.25 3.38
N ARG A 93 2.17 5.53 3.17
CA ARG A 93 3.14 6.61 2.94
C ARG A 93 4.15 6.73 4.08
N LEU A 94 3.70 6.72 5.34
CA LEU A 94 4.60 6.77 6.50
C LEU A 94 5.64 5.63 6.45
N ILE A 95 5.19 4.41 6.16
CA ILE A 95 6.09 3.25 6.05
C ILE A 95 7.06 3.40 4.87
N SER A 96 6.57 3.82 3.70
CA SER A 96 7.42 4.05 2.52
C SER A 96 8.48 5.11 2.77
N ASP A 97 8.14 6.22 3.45
CA ASP A 97 9.08 7.28 3.78
C ASP A 97 10.17 6.77 4.73
N ILE A 98 9.80 5.95 5.72
CA ILE A 98 10.75 5.32 6.64
C ILE A 98 11.66 4.32 5.92
N GLN A 99 11.10 3.48 5.06
CA GLN A 99 11.88 2.54 4.22
C GLN A 99 12.88 3.32 3.35
N LYS A 100 12.45 4.44 2.78
CA LYS A 100 13.32 5.31 2.00
C LYS A 100 14.46 5.88 2.84
N ILE A 101 14.18 6.40 4.04
CA ILE A 101 15.22 6.90 4.97
C ILE A 101 16.26 5.82 5.28
N ILE A 102 15.81 4.58 5.53
CA ILE A 102 16.70 3.46 5.82
C ILE A 102 17.55 3.10 4.59
N THR A 103 16.93 3.01 3.42
CA THR A 103 17.62 2.69 2.16
C THR A 103 18.62 3.78 1.75
N ASP A 104 18.24 5.04 1.85
CA ASP A 104 19.09 6.20 1.51
C ASP A 104 20.31 6.30 2.44
N ALA A 105 20.28 5.68 3.62
CA ALA A 105 21.41 5.63 4.55
C ALA A 105 22.51 4.62 4.16
N VAL A 106 22.23 3.71 3.22
CA VAL A 106 23.15 2.68 2.73
C VAL A 106 23.20 2.67 1.20
N PRO A 107 23.56 3.80 0.55
CA PRO A 107 23.52 3.92 -0.91
C PRO A 107 24.44 2.92 -1.61
N GLU A 108 25.56 2.56 -1.00
CA GLU A 108 26.52 1.59 -1.53
C GLU A 108 25.96 0.16 -1.60
N TRP A 109 24.86 -0.15 -0.90
CA TRP A 109 24.21 -1.46 -1.00
C TRP A 109 23.62 -1.72 -2.40
N PHE A 110 23.19 -0.67 -3.09
CA PHE A 110 22.64 -0.75 -4.44
C PHE A 110 23.67 -0.43 -5.52
N ASP A 111 24.87 0.00 -5.14
CA ASP A 111 25.93 0.35 -6.08
C ASP A 111 26.76 -0.90 -6.41
N PHE A 112 26.36 -1.60 -7.49
CA PHE A 112 27.11 -2.74 -8.04
C PHE A 112 28.31 -2.30 -8.91
N ASP A 113 28.53 -1.00 -9.08
CA ASP A 113 29.48 -0.45 -10.05
C ASP A 113 30.87 -0.23 -9.43
N GLU A 114 31.75 -1.23 -9.53
CA GLU A 114 33.19 -1.09 -9.26
C GLU A 114 33.96 -0.37 -10.40
N ASN A 115 33.30 -0.02 -11.52
CA ASN A 115 33.97 0.60 -12.68
C ASN A 115 33.60 2.10 -12.85
N LYS A 116 34.00 2.92 -11.88
CA LYS A 116 34.06 4.40 -12.06
C LYS A 116 35.44 4.92 -12.49
N GLU A 117 36.34 4.06 -12.96
CA GLU A 117 37.58 4.49 -13.61
C GLU A 117 37.80 3.79 -14.95
N ILE A 118 38.33 4.54 -15.90
CA ILE A 118 38.67 4.18 -17.30
C ILE A 118 37.50 4.30 -18.29
N ILE A 119 37.04 5.54 -18.53
CA ILE A 119 36.98 6.05 -19.91
C ILE A 119 37.53 7.48 -19.88
N ASN A 120 38.77 7.62 -20.37
CA ASN A 120 39.40 8.88 -20.75
C ASN A 120 39.56 8.87 -22.27
#